data_AF-A0A0B5AQP2-F1
#
_entry.id   AF-A0A0B5AQP2-F1
#
_cell.length_a   1.000
_cell.length_b   1.000
_cell.length_c   1.000
_cell.angle_alpha   90.00
_cell.angle_beta   90.00
_cell.angle_gamma   90.00
#
_symmetry.space_group_name_H-M   'P 1'
#
loop_
_entity.id
_entity.type
_entity.pdbx_description
1 polymer ?
#
loop_
_entity_poly.entity_id
_entity_poly.type
_entity_poly.pdbx_seq_one_letter_code
_entity_poly.pdbx_strand_id
1 'polypeptide(L)'
;MLDTDLQEIADEVVKENMPDTELEVAFAAIDPDSGEVKAMTGGRDFEKSPFTRVTQALRQPGSTMKPILYSAALEKGFTPATTMRSEPTTFTYDEGRSEYAPQNFNQKYANDAITLAQAIAISDNIYAVKAHEFLGSSVLKSQAKEFGLSTPVQEVPSAALGTSEAVPLELFNAYSVFANGGKKVKPMLIRKIEEPDGEVIYEKKKCKVCD
;
A
#
# COMPACT_ATOMS: atom_id res chain seq x y z
N MET A 1 14.65 -14.32 11.18
CA MET A 1 15.64 -13.53 10.42
C MET A 1 15.25 -12.10 10.64
N LEU A 2 15.83 -11.56 11.69
CA LEU A 2 15.68 -10.21 12.15
C LEU A 2 17.05 -9.60 11.94
N ASP A 3 17.10 -8.39 11.41
CA ASP A 3 18.32 -7.60 11.42
C ASP A 3 18.28 -6.79 12.71
N THR A 4 19.12 -7.16 13.67
CA THR A 4 19.12 -6.56 15.02
C THR A 4 19.48 -5.09 14.96
N ASP A 5 20.40 -4.71 14.08
CA ASP A 5 20.85 -3.33 13.93
C ASP A 5 19.70 -2.48 13.36
N LEU A 6 18.99 -2.98 12.35
CA LEU A 6 17.81 -2.29 11.82
C LEU A 6 16.66 -2.23 12.83
N GLN A 7 16.49 -3.25 13.67
CA GLN A 7 15.45 -3.27 14.70
C GLN A 7 15.75 -2.24 15.80
N GLU A 8 17.01 -2.19 16.28
CA GLU A 8 17.45 -1.21 17.27
C GLU A 8 17.24 0.22 16.74
N ILE A 9 17.62 0.50 15.49
CA ILE A 9 17.37 1.80 14.84
C ILE A 9 15.88 2.10 14.78
N ALA A 10 15.03 1.14 14.41
CA ALA A 10 13.59 1.35 14.32
C ALA A 10 12.99 1.73 15.68
N ASP A 11 13.39 1.03 16.74
CA ASP A 11 12.87 1.26 18.09
C ASP A 11 13.39 2.57 18.69
N GLU A 12 14.66 2.94 18.43
CA GLU A 12 15.23 4.24 18.80
C GLU A 12 14.50 5.39 18.10
N VAL A 13 14.32 5.31 16.78
CA VAL A 13 13.63 6.35 16.01
C VAL A 13 12.19 6.55 16.50
N VAL A 14 11.47 5.46 16.76
CA VAL A 14 10.11 5.53 17.32
C VAL A 14 10.12 6.19 18.69
N LYS A 15 11.06 5.83 19.58
CA LYS A 15 11.15 6.41 20.91
C LYS A 15 11.49 7.90 20.89
N GLU A 16 12.39 8.32 20.01
CA GLU A 16 12.89 9.70 19.96
C GLU A 16 11.94 10.68 19.25
N ASN A 17 11.20 10.22 18.24
CA ASN A 17 10.42 11.10 17.36
C ASN A 17 8.92 11.09 17.65
N MET A 18 8.43 10.13 18.44
CA MET A 18 7.01 10.10 18.78
C MET A 18 6.66 11.25 19.74
N PRO A 19 5.62 12.05 19.44
CA PRO A 19 5.20 13.13 20.32
C PRO A 19 4.62 12.55 21.62
N ASP A 20 4.69 13.34 22.70
CA ASP A 20 4.12 12.99 24.00
C ASP A 20 2.59 13.11 23.99
N THR A 21 1.96 12.17 23.29
CA THR A 21 0.51 12.05 23.03
C THR A 21 0.14 10.58 22.93
N GLU A 22 -1.15 10.24 22.81
CA GLU A 22 -1.62 8.85 22.58
C GLU A 22 -1.42 8.35 21.13
N LEU A 23 -0.64 9.06 20.30
CA LEU A 23 -0.35 8.62 18.94
C LEU A 23 0.45 7.32 18.93
N GLU A 24 0.18 6.53 17.89
CA GLU A 24 0.74 5.20 17.69
C GLU A 24 1.37 5.07 16.31
N VAL A 25 2.25 4.08 16.15
CA VAL A 25 3.02 3.86 14.93
C VAL A 25 2.96 2.39 14.50
N ALA A 26 3.12 2.17 13.19
CA ALA A 26 3.36 0.86 12.61
C ALA A 26 4.50 1.01 11.60
N PHE A 27 5.56 0.23 11.77
CA PHE A 27 6.74 0.26 10.91
C PHE A 27 7.18 -1.16 10.55
N ALA A 28 7.64 -1.35 9.32
CA ALA A 28 8.37 -2.54 8.92
C ALA A 28 9.42 -2.21 7.86
N ALA A 29 10.62 -2.80 7.98
CA ALA A 29 11.62 -2.86 6.93
C ALA A 29 11.53 -4.21 6.24
N ILE A 30 11.34 -4.22 4.92
CA ILE A 30 11.10 -5.43 4.13
C ILE A 30 12.13 -5.49 3.00
N ASP A 31 12.82 -6.62 2.88
CA ASP A 31 13.66 -6.92 1.71
C ASP A 31 12.76 -7.16 0.49
N PRO A 32 12.84 -6.34 -0.58
CA PRO A 32 11.87 -6.39 -1.66
C PRO A 32 12.01 -7.64 -2.55
N ASP A 33 13.18 -8.26 -2.61
CA ASP A 33 13.42 -9.44 -3.45
C ASP A 33 12.92 -10.72 -2.79
N SER A 34 13.06 -10.82 -1.47
CA SER A 34 12.76 -12.04 -0.69
C SER A 34 11.49 -11.94 0.17
N GLY A 35 11.04 -10.73 0.48
CA GLY A 35 9.93 -10.45 1.40
C GLY A 35 10.32 -10.60 2.86
N GLU A 36 11.60 -10.77 3.17
CA GLU A 36 12.11 -10.91 4.54
C GLU A 36 11.82 -9.63 5.32
N VAL A 37 11.05 -9.74 6.41
CA VAL A 37 10.82 -8.62 7.34
C VAL A 37 12.05 -8.51 8.23
N LYS A 38 12.86 -7.48 7.99
CA LYS A 38 14.15 -7.25 8.66
C LYS A 38 14.01 -6.56 10.00
N ALA A 39 13.05 -5.65 10.12
CA ALA A 39 12.68 -4.96 11.36
C ALA A 39 11.18 -4.69 11.34
N MET A 40 10.55 -4.63 12.52
CA MET A 40 9.13 -4.37 12.67
C MET A 40 8.81 -3.75 14.03
N THR A 41 8.06 -2.66 14.04
CA THR A 41 7.58 -2.01 15.27
C THR A 41 6.05 -1.90 15.20
N GLY A 42 5.37 -2.60 16.10
CA GLY A 42 3.90 -2.76 16.10
C GLY A 42 3.12 -1.66 16.82
N GLY A 43 3.82 -0.74 17.47
CA GLY A 43 3.26 0.30 18.33
C GLY A 43 4.39 1.02 19.05
N ARG A 44 4.05 2.06 19.80
CA ARG A 44 5.06 2.85 20.53
C ARG A 44 5.68 2.12 21.73
N ASP A 45 4.93 1.22 22.35
CA ASP A 45 5.30 0.52 23.58
C ASP A 45 4.51 -0.80 23.66
N PHE A 46 5.22 -1.92 23.47
CA PHE A 46 4.62 -3.25 23.44
C PHE A 46 4.09 -3.71 24.81
N GLU A 47 4.78 -3.32 25.90
CA GLU A 47 4.39 -3.71 27.26
C GLU A 47 3.07 -3.04 27.67
N LYS A 48 2.81 -1.83 27.17
CA LYS A 48 1.52 -1.14 27.35
C LYS A 48 0.46 -1.62 26.36
N SER A 49 0.85 -1.93 25.13
CA SER A 49 -0.07 -2.32 24.06
C SER A 49 0.50 -3.51 23.27
N PRO A 50 0.12 -4.75 23.60
CA PRO A 50 0.58 -5.94 22.87
C PRO A 50 -0.08 -6.09 21.48
N PHE A 51 -0.83 -5.07 21.03
CA PHE A 51 -1.47 -5.05 19.72
C PHE A 51 -0.47 -4.63 18.64
N THR A 52 -0.07 -5.58 17.79
CA THR A 52 0.88 -5.37 16.70
C THR A 52 0.16 -4.76 15.50
N ARG A 53 0.16 -3.43 15.41
CA ARG A 53 -0.55 -2.68 14.37
C ARG A 53 -0.09 -3.02 12.95
N VAL A 54 1.18 -3.43 12.79
CA VAL A 54 1.72 -3.84 11.49
C VAL A 54 0.96 -5.03 10.91
N THR A 55 0.58 -6.01 11.74
CA THR A 55 -0.03 -7.28 11.29
C THR A 55 -1.51 -7.40 11.61
N GLN A 56 -2.01 -6.68 12.63
CA GLN A 56 -3.36 -6.87 13.17
C GLN A 56 -4.28 -5.68 12.89
N ALA A 57 -3.75 -4.48 12.64
CA ALA A 57 -4.60 -3.34 12.38
C ALA A 57 -5.18 -3.38 10.97
N LEU A 58 -6.37 -2.80 10.83
CA LEU A 58 -6.95 -2.40 9.56
C LEU A 58 -6.93 -0.87 9.49
N ARG A 59 -6.40 -0.33 8.40
CA ARG A 59 -6.32 1.12 8.18
C ARG A 59 -6.61 1.46 6.73
N GLN A 60 -7.27 2.60 6.51
CA GLN A 60 -7.41 3.16 5.17
C GLN A 60 -6.02 3.60 4.65
N PRO A 61 -5.54 3.04 3.52
CA PRO A 61 -4.23 3.38 2.95
C PRO A 61 -4.18 4.79 2.37
N GLY A 62 -5.32 5.38 2.04
CA GLY A 62 -5.37 6.71 1.43
C GLY A 62 -4.68 6.73 0.06
N SER A 63 -3.99 7.84 -0.25
CA SER A 63 -3.30 8.03 -1.53
C SER A 63 -2.19 7.01 -1.82
N THR A 64 -1.74 6.22 -0.84
CA THR A 64 -0.78 5.13 -1.07
C THR A 64 -1.36 4.00 -1.94
N MET A 65 -2.68 3.99 -2.18
CA MET A 65 -3.34 3.09 -3.14
C MET A 65 -3.14 3.53 -4.61
N LYS A 66 -2.88 4.81 -4.86
CA LYS A 66 -2.81 5.35 -6.23
C LYS A 66 -1.70 4.72 -7.08
N PRO A 67 -0.48 4.43 -6.59
CA PRO A 67 0.51 3.70 -7.37
C PRO A 67 0.02 2.33 -7.85
N ILE A 68 -0.75 1.61 -7.02
CA ILE A 68 -1.37 0.32 -7.39
C ILE A 68 -2.43 0.55 -8.48
N LEU A 69 -3.26 1.59 -8.37
CA LEU A 69 -4.20 1.95 -9.45
C LEU A 69 -3.48 2.27 -10.76
N TYR A 70 -2.43 3.09 -10.70
CA TYR A 70 -1.70 3.53 -11.88
C TYR A 70 -0.87 2.44 -12.53
N SER A 71 -0.44 1.41 -11.79
CA SER A 71 0.20 0.23 -12.39
C SER A 71 -0.78 -0.49 -13.31
N ALA A 72 -2.03 -0.71 -12.88
CA ALA A 72 -3.08 -1.25 -13.75
C ALA A 72 -3.38 -0.33 -14.94
N ALA A 73 -3.35 0.99 -14.74
CA ALA A 73 -3.55 1.95 -15.83
C ALA A 73 -2.48 1.79 -16.93
N LEU A 74 -1.21 1.69 -16.53
CA LEU A 74 -0.07 1.49 -17.43
C LEU A 74 -0.17 0.17 -18.18
N GLU A 75 -0.57 -0.92 -17.51
CA GLU A 75 -0.83 -2.23 -18.14
C GLU A 75 -1.96 -2.17 -19.18
N LYS A 76 -2.91 -1.24 -19.01
CA LYS A 76 -4.03 -1.00 -19.94
C LYS A 76 -3.75 0.06 -21.00
N GLY A 77 -2.47 0.41 -21.19
CA GLY A 77 -2.03 1.27 -22.29
C GLY A 77 -1.95 2.76 -21.94
N PHE A 78 -2.10 3.14 -20.67
CA PHE A 78 -1.72 4.48 -20.26
C PHE A 78 -0.22 4.63 -20.41
N THR A 79 0.21 5.86 -20.68
CA THR A 79 1.61 6.25 -20.69
C THR A 79 1.82 7.34 -19.65
N PRO A 80 3.07 7.63 -19.25
CA PRO A 80 3.36 8.80 -18.40
C PRO A 80 2.82 10.11 -18.97
N ALA A 81 2.62 10.20 -20.29
CA ALA A 81 2.08 11.36 -20.99
C ALA A 81 0.55 11.34 -21.18
N THR A 82 -0.16 10.27 -20.79
CA THR A 82 -1.63 10.25 -20.84
C THR A 82 -2.18 11.39 -19.99
N THR A 83 -3.04 12.22 -20.60
CA THR A 83 -3.56 13.43 -19.97
C THR A 83 -5.00 13.27 -19.52
N MET A 84 -5.34 13.85 -18.37
CA MET A 84 -6.71 14.06 -17.93
C MET A 84 -6.85 15.46 -17.32
N ARG A 85 -8.03 16.06 -17.46
CA ARG A 85 -8.30 17.39 -16.87
C ARG A 85 -8.45 17.29 -15.35
N SER A 86 -7.70 18.10 -14.59
CA SER A 86 -7.83 18.21 -13.14
C SER A 86 -8.61 19.47 -12.78
N GLU A 87 -9.86 19.29 -12.33
CA GLU A 87 -10.79 20.34 -11.94
C GLU A 87 -11.88 19.76 -11.00
N PRO A 88 -12.61 20.59 -10.24
CA PRO A 88 -13.76 20.10 -9.46
C PRO A 88 -14.67 19.22 -10.32
N THR A 89 -14.83 17.96 -9.92
CA THR A 89 -15.58 16.95 -10.69
C THR A 89 -16.48 16.18 -9.73
N THR A 90 -17.75 16.04 -10.10
CA THR A 90 -18.69 15.12 -9.45
C THR A 90 -18.75 13.84 -10.26
N PHE A 91 -18.58 12.70 -9.59
CA PHE A 91 -18.66 11.36 -10.16
C PHE A 91 -19.98 10.73 -9.73
N THR A 92 -20.71 10.13 -10.67
CA THR A 92 -21.95 9.40 -10.40
C THR A 92 -21.69 7.90 -10.40
N TYR A 93 -22.22 7.18 -9.42
CA TYR A 93 -22.09 5.73 -9.31
C TYR A 93 -23.42 5.11 -8.85
N ASP A 94 -23.46 3.78 -8.70
CA ASP A 94 -24.67 3.04 -8.32
C ASP A 94 -25.83 3.32 -9.30
N GLU A 95 -25.59 3.10 -10.59
CA GLU A 95 -26.56 3.36 -11.67
C GLU A 95 -27.08 4.81 -11.69
N GLY A 96 -26.29 5.76 -11.18
CA GLY A 96 -26.63 7.18 -11.11
C GLY A 96 -27.43 7.58 -9.87
N ARG A 97 -27.62 6.68 -8.91
CA ARG A 97 -28.33 6.97 -7.64
C ARG A 97 -27.48 7.69 -6.60
N SER A 98 -26.15 7.65 -6.76
CA SER A 98 -25.21 8.22 -5.80
C SER A 98 -24.19 9.12 -6.49
N GLU A 99 -23.75 10.16 -5.77
CA GLU A 99 -22.76 11.12 -6.24
C GLU A 99 -21.55 11.16 -5.30
N TYR A 100 -20.38 11.42 -5.86
CA TYR A 100 -19.13 11.59 -5.13
C TYR A 100 -18.33 12.76 -5.71
N ALA A 101 -18.05 13.77 -4.88
CA ALA A 101 -17.28 14.95 -5.27
C ALA A 101 -16.00 15.06 -4.43
N PRO A 102 -14.92 14.34 -4.80
CA PRO A 102 -13.63 14.42 -4.11
C PRO A 102 -12.99 15.79 -4.31
N GLN A 103 -12.19 16.21 -3.34
CA GLN A 103 -11.42 17.45 -3.43
C GLN A 103 -9.93 17.15 -3.51
N ASN A 104 -9.19 17.93 -4.29
CA ASN A 104 -7.73 17.95 -4.19
C ASN A 104 -7.29 18.59 -2.86
N PHE A 105 -6.05 18.31 -2.45
CA PHE A 105 -5.46 18.92 -1.26
C PHE A 105 -5.54 20.45 -1.33
N ASN A 106 -6.00 21.09 -0.26
CA ASN A 106 -6.27 22.53 -0.18
C ASN A 106 -7.18 23.08 -1.29
N GLN A 107 -8.01 22.25 -1.92
CA GLN A 107 -8.90 22.62 -3.04
C GLN A 107 -8.14 23.27 -4.21
N LYS A 108 -6.86 22.90 -4.40
CA LYS A 108 -6.04 23.38 -5.50
C LYS A 108 -6.14 22.44 -6.69
N TYR A 109 -6.52 22.99 -7.84
CA TYR A 109 -6.66 22.27 -9.09
C TYR A 109 -5.76 22.90 -10.14
N ALA A 110 -5.28 22.10 -11.08
CA ALA A 110 -4.59 22.64 -12.26
C ALA A 110 -5.56 23.48 -13.11
N ASN A 111 -6.86 23.13 -13.10
CA ASN A 111 -7.89 23.63 -14.00
C ASN A 111 -7.53 23.45 -15.49
N ASP A 112 -6.66 22.47 -15.75
CA ASP A 112 -6.07 22.16 -17.04
C ASP A 112 -5.80 20.64 -17.13
N ALA A 113 -5.43 20.17 -18.31
CA ALA A 113 -4.91 18.83 -18.53
C ALA A 113 -3.59 18.65 -17.79
N ILE A 114 -3.50 17.60 -16.98
CA ILE A 114 -2.25 17.13 -16.38
C ILE A 114 -1.97 15.72 -16.88
N THR A 115 -0.68 15.40 -17.00
CA THR A 115 -0.20 14.06 -17.36
C THR A 115 -0.26 13.09 -16.17
N LEU A 116 -0.28 11.78 -16.43
CA LEU A 116 -0.14 10.75 -15.39
C LEU A 116 1.09 10.98 -14.52
N ALA A 117 2.23 11.35 -15.14
CA ALA A 117 3.46 11.65 -14.41
C ALA A 117 3.29 12.80 -13.42
N GLN A 118 2.63 13.89 -13.83
CA GLN A 118 2.31 15.01 -12.94
C GLN A 118 1.33 14.59 -11.85
N ALA A 119 0.27 13.84 -12.21
CA ALA A 119 -0.75 13.38 -11.27
C ALA A 119 -0.17 12.50 -10.14
N ILE A 120 0.81 11.65 -10.45
CA ILE A 120 1.56 10.89 -9.43
C ILE A 120 2.36 11.85 -8.54
N ALA A 121 3.10 12.79 -9.13
CA ALA A 121 3.99 13.69 -8.40
C ALA A 121 3.25 14.60 -7.39
N ILE A 122 2.05 15.06 -7.73
CA ILE A 122 1.24 15.91 -6.85
C ILE A 122 0.13 15.15 -6.12
N SER A 123 0.06 13.83 -6.30
CA SER A 123 -1.03 12.98 -5.80
C SER A 123 -2.41 13.59 -6.10
N ASP A 124 -2.70 13.89 -7.36
CA ASP A 124 -3.97 14.48 -7.77
C ASP A 124 -5.14 13.49 -7.52
N ASN A 125 -6.19 13.93 -6.84
CA ASN A 125 -7.35 13.07 -6.51
C ASN A 125 -8.30 12.95 -7.69
N ILE A 126 -8.51 14.02 -8.45
CA ILE A 126 -9.41 14.03 -9.60
C ILE A 126 -8.91 13.09 -10.69
N TYR A 127 -7.61 13.14 -10.99
CA TYR A 127 -6.96 12.25 -11.94
C TYR A 127 -7.10 10.79 -11.49
N ALA A 128 -6.84 10.50 -10.20
CA ALA A 128 -6.95 9.14 -9.68
C ALA A 128 -8.37 8.57 -9.87
N VAL A 129 -9.40 9.33 -9.52
CA VAL A 129 -10.79 8.86 -9.68
C VAL A 129 -11.17 8.75 -11.16
N LYS A 130 -10.77 9.69 -12.02
CA LYS A 130 -10.99 9.58 -13.48
C LYS A 130 -10.32 8.34 -14.08
N ALA A 131 -9.08 8.03 -13.67
CA ALA A 131 -8.38 6.82 -14.09
C ALA A 131 -9.10 5.56 -13.62
N HIS A 132 -9.57 5.53 -12.36
CA HIS A 132 -10.33 4.41 -11.83
C HIS A 132 -11.63 4.15 -12.60
N GLU A 133 -12.41 5.20 -12.85
CA GLU A 133 -13.65 5.10 -13.63
C GLU A 133 -13.36 4.66 -15.08
N PHE A 134 -12.31 5.20 -15.70
CA PHE A 134 -11.92 4.83 -17.07
C PHE A 134 -11.55 3.34 -17.18
N LEU A 135 -10.83 2.80 -16.20
CA LEU A 135 -10.42 1.40 -16.19
C LEU A 135 -11.58 0.46 -15.85
N GLY A 136 -12.60 0.95 -15.15
CA GLY A 136 -13.67 0.17 -14.55
C GLY A 136 -13.34 -0.22 -13.11
N SER A 137 -14.32 -0.10 -12.21
CA SER A 137 -14.10 -0.15 -10.77
C SER A 137 -13.54 -1.50 -10.26
N SER A 138 -13.79 -2.60 -10.98
CA SER A 138 -13.26 -3.93 -10.64
C SER A 138 -11.76 -4.08 -10.86
N VAL A 139 -11.14 -3.24 -11.70
CA VAL A 139 -9.71 -3.34 -12.04
C VAL A 139 -8.83 -3.09 -10.82
N LEU A 140 -9.13 -2.07 -10.01
CA LEU A 140 -8.34 -1.79 -8.80
C LEU A 140 -8.41 -2.94 -7.80
N LYS A 141 -9.58 -3.57 -7.65
CA LYS A 141 -9.77 -4.73 -6.78
C LYS A 141 -8.91 -5.91 -7.23
N SER A 142 -8.90 -6.22 -8.53
CA SER A 142 -8.03 -7.26 -9.07
C SER A 142 -6.55 -6.91 -8.88
N GLN A 143 -6.17 -5.66 -9.14
CA GLN A 143 -4.78 -5.22 -9.00
C GLN A 143 -4.29 -5.26 -7.55
N ALA A 144 -5.11 -4.82 -6.59
CA ALA A 144 -4.81 -4.89 -5.17
C ALA A 144 -4.51 -6.33 -4.72
N LYS A 145 -5.28 -7.31 -5.22
CA LYS A 145 -5.06 -8.74 -4.95
C LYS A 145 -3.76 -9.25 -5.57
N GLU A 146 -3.40 -8.77 -6.77
CA GLU A 146 -2.13 -9.13 -7.38
C GLU A 146 -0.93 -8.58 -6.59
N PHE A 147 -1.07 -7.39 -6.04
CA PHE A 147 -0.11 -6.76 -5.12
C PHE A 147 -0.11 -7.37 -3.71
N GLY A 148 -0.98 -8.35 -3.44
CA GLY A 148 -0.96 -9.14 -2.20
C GLY A 148 -1.83 -8.60 -1.07
N LEU A 149 -2.72 -7.63 -1.33
CA LEU A 149 -3.71 -7.18 -0.36
C LEU A 149 -4.82 -8.23 -0.25
N SER A 150 -5.11 -8.66 0.98
CA SER A 150 -6.13 -9.69 1.26
C SER A 150 -7.50 -9.10 1.58
N THR A 151 -7.55 -7.83 1.98
CA THR A 151 -8.78 -7.15 2.35
C THR A 151 -9.63 -6.80 1.12
N PRO A 152 -10.97 -6.77 1.25
CA PRO A 152 -11.85 -6.40 0.14
C PRO A 152 -11.65 -4.94 -0.28
N VAL A 153 -11.48 -4.71 -1.58
CA VAL A 153 -11.57 -3.37 -2.18
C VAL A 153 -12.97 -3.17 -2.76
N GLN A 154 -13.64 -2.11 -2.34
CA GLN A 154 -14.96 -1.74 -2.83
C GLN A 154 -14.88 -1.23 -4.28
N GLU A 155 -15.91 -1.51 -5.08
CA GLU A 155 -16.00 -1.10 -6.49
C GLU A 155 -16.77 0.22 -6.60
N VAL A 156 -16.25 1.27 -5.95
CA VAL A 156 -16.85 2.61 -5.91
C VAL A 156 -15.79 3.69 -6.18
N PRO A 157 -16.15 4.89 -6.68
CA PRO A 157 -15.18 5.92 -7.06
C PRO A 157 -14.17 6.29 -5.97
N SER A 158 -14.60 6.29 -4.71
CA SER A 158 -13.74 6.63 -3.56
C SER A 158 -12.61 5.62 -3.32
N ALA A 159 -12.72 4.39 -3.83
CA ALA A 159 -11.70 3.35 -3.69
C ALA A 159 -10.37 3.77 -4.33
N ALA A 160 -10.41 4.59 -5.38
CA ALA A 160 -9.23 5.19 -6.01
C ALA A 160 -8.38 6.02 -5.03
N LEU A 161 -9.00 6.52 -3.96
CA LEU A 161 -8.35 7.30 -2.90
C LEU A 161 -8.06 6.48 -1.64
N GLY A 162 -8.16 5.15 -1.71
CA GLY A 162 -7.77 4.24 -0.63
C GLY A 162 -8.72 4.24 0.57
N THR A 163 -10.03 4.26 0.33
CA THR A 163 -11.07 4.22 1.38
C THR A 163 -11.38 2.81 1.89
N SER A 164 -10.95 1.76 1.20
CA SER A 164 -11.03 0.37 1.69
C SER A 164 -9.85 0.07 2.61
N GLU A 165 -10.11 -0.51 3.77
CA GLU A 165 -9.06 -0.81 4.74
C GLU A 165 -8.09 -1.88 4.22
N ALA A 166 -6.82 -1.80 4.65
CA ALA A 166 -5.78 -2.77 4.37
C ALA A 166 -5.01 -3.11 5.66
N VAL A 167 -4.41 -4.31 5.69
CA VAL A 167 -3.43 -4.66 6.70
C VAL A 167 -2.12 -3.92 6.38
N PRO A 168 -1.53 -3.15 7.30
CA PRO A 168 -0.32 -2.36 7.02
C PRO A 168 0.84 -3.17 6.46
N LEU A 169 1.12 -4.37 7.00
CA LEU A 169 2.19 -5.23 6.47
C LEU A 169 1.98 -5.60 5.00
N GLU A 170 0.74 -5.88 4.60
CA GLU A 170 0.41 -6.20 3.20
C GLU A 170 0.61 -4.98 2.31
N LEU A 171 0.18 -3.80 2.77
CA LEU A 171 0.40 -2.54 2.06
C LEU A 171 1.89 -2.21 1.93
N PHE A 172 2.68 -2.36 2.99
CA PHE A 172 4.12 -2.12 2.96
C PHE A 172 4.81 -3.07 1.97
N ASN A 173 4.45 -4.36 2.02
CA ASN A 173 4.98 -5.36 1.10
C ASN A 173 4.50 -5.18 -0.35
N ALA A 174 3.33 -4.59 -0.59
CA ALA A 174 2.85 -4.29 -1.94
C ALA A 174 3.84 -3.38 -2.69
N TYR A 175 4.54 -2.48 -1.98
CA TYR A 175 5.56 -1.61 -2.58
C TYR A 175 6.84 -2.37 -2.99
N SER A 176 7.10 -3.54 -2.40
CA SER A 176 8.19 -4.42 -2.83
C SER A 176 8.04 -4.85 -4.29
N VAL A 177 6.80 -5.01 -4.77
CA VAL A 177 6.52 -5.35 -6.18
C VAL A 177 7.04 -4.28 -7.13
N PHE A 178 7.00 -3.00 -6.75
CA PHE A 178 7.62 -1.95 -7.55
C PHE A 178 9.15 -2.02 -7.48
N ALA A 179 9.70 -2.19 -6.28
CA ALA A 179 11.14 -2.16 -6.03
C ALA A 179 11.88 -3.35 -6.68
N ASN A 180 11.25 -4.52 -6.79
CA ASN A 180 11.84 -5.74 -7.34
C ASN A 180 11.50 -5.99 -8.83
N GLY A 181 10.98 -4.98 -9.53
CA GLY A 181 10.71 -5.05 -10.96
C GLY A 181 9.44 -5.82 -11.34
N GLY A 182 8.42 -5.82 -10.50
CA GLY A 182 7.09 -6.38 -10.78
C GLY A 182 6.87 -7.79 -10.24
N LYS A 183 7.78 -8.31 -9.42
CA LYS A 183 7.71 -9.70 -8.93
C LYS A 183 6.88 -9.78 -7.66
N LYS A 184 5.89 -10.67 -7.66
CA LYS A 184 5.07 -10.92 -6.48
C LYS A 184 5.90 -11.59 -5.40
N VAL A 185 5.99 -10.93 -4.25
CA VAL A 185 6.68 -11.43 -3.06
C VAL A 185 5.73 -11.39 -1.87
N LYS A 186 5.85 -12.35 -0.94
CA LYS A 186 5.02 -12.41 0.27
C LYS A 186 5.88 -12.11 1.50
N PRO A 187 5.39 -11.31 2.46
CA PRO A 187 6.15 -11.01 3.65
C PRO A 187 6.52 -12.30 4.41
N MET A 188 7.72 -12.34 4.97
CA MET A 188 8.32 -13.48 5.63
C MET A 188 8.91 -13.07 6.97
N LEU A 189 8.24 -13.46 8.05
CA LEU A 189 8.70 -13.27 9.43
C LEU A 189 9.57 -14.46 9.89
N ILE A 190 9.18 -15.68 9.50
CA ILE A 190 9.85 -16.92 9.88
C ILE A 190 10.45 -17.56 8.63
N ARG A 191 11.75 -17.85 8.68
CA ARG A 191 12.46 -18.54 7.60
C ARG A 191 12.45 -20.05 7.78
N LYS A 192 12.81 -20.50 8.98
CA LYS A 192 13.02 -21.91 9.31
C LYS A 192 12.63 -22.17 10.75
N ILE A 193 12.02 -23.32 11.01
CA ILE A 193 11.74 -23.87 12.33
C ILE A 193 12.37 -25.27 12.36
N GLU A 194 13.20 -25.52 13.36
CA GLU A 194 13.91 -26.78 13.55
C GLU A 194 13.66 -27.31 14.97
N GLU A 195 13.62 -28.62 15.12
CA GLU A 195 13.69 -29.30 16.40
C GLU A 195 15.12 -29.26 16.97
N PRO A 196 15.31 -29.47 18.29
CA PRO A 196 16.63 -29.49 18.90
C PRO A 196 17.60 -30.54 18.31
N ASP A 197 17.08 -31.60 17.71
CA ASP A 197 17.87 -32.65 17.05
C ASP A 197 18.23 -32.31 15.58
N GLY A 198 17.76 -31.17 15.08
CA GLY A 198 18.00 -30.68 13.72
C GLY A 198 16.92 -31.06 12.70
N GLU A 199 15.83 -31.73 13.10
CA GLU A 199 14.71 -31.99 12.20
C GLU A 199 14.02 -30.68 11.77
N VAL A 200 13.84 -30.48 10.45
CA VAL A 200 13.24 -29.26 9.90
C VAL A 200 11.71 -29.40 9.84
N ILE A 201 11.00 -28.72 10.74
CA ILE A 201 9.53 -28.68 10.76
C ILE A 201 8.97 -27.77 9.65
N TYR A 202 9.66 -26.64 9.43
CA TYR A 202 9.24 -25.65 8.45
C TYR A 202 10.46 -24.99 7.83
N GLU A 203 10.44 -24.81 6.52
CA GLU A 203 11.39 -23.93 5.83
C GLU A 203 10.70 -23.25 4.66
N LYS A 204 10.67 -21.91 4.70
CA LYS A 204 10.28 -21.13 3.54
C LYS A 204 11.48 -21.05 2.62
N LYS A 205 11.44 -21.84 1.54
CA LYS A 205 12.44 -21.77 0.46
C LYS A 205 12.47 -20.33 -0.05
N LYS A 206 13.67 -19.74 -0.14
CA LYS A 206 13.84 -18.47 -0.86
C LYS A 206 13.22 -18.67 -2.24
N CYS A 207 12.23 -17.87 -2.59
CA CYS A 207 11.82 -17.75 -3.99
C CYS A 207 12.99 -17.12 -4.74
N LYS A 208 13.95 -17.94 -5.18
CA LYS A 208 14.75 -17.59 -6.33
C LYS A 208 13.75 -17.57 -7.47
N VAL A 209 13.32 -16.36 -7.86
CA VAL A 209 12.63 -16.02 -9.10
C VAL A 209 11.96 -17.23 -9.75
N CYS A 210 10.68 -17.46 -9.49
CA CYS A 210 9.91 -18.29 -10.41
C CYS A 210 9.81 -17.48 -11.72
N ASP A 211 10.48 -17.94 -12.76
CA ASP A 211 10.28 -17.46 -14.14
C ASP A 211 8.80 -17.59 -14.56
#